data_AF-A0A1B7JVW2-F1
#
_entry.id   AF-A0A1B7JVW2-F1
#
_cell.length_a   1.000
_cell.length_b   1.000
_cell.length_c   1.000
_cell.angle_alpha   90.00
_cell.angle_beta   90.00
_cell.angle_gamma   90.00
#
_symmetry.space_group_name_H-M   'P 1'
#
loop_
_entity.id
_entity.type
_entity.pdbx_description
1 polymer ?
#
loop_
_entity_poly.entity_id
_entity_poly.type
_entity_poly.pdbx_seq_one_letter_code
_entity_poly.pdbx_strand_id
1 'polypeptide(L)' 'MVYEGLDSLNEFGYGAVVVLGDAHYYNRFGFEPASNHGVHCQWPDLQAHFMLCGLENGEIGEHKGSVTYSAHFDSV' A
#
# COMPACT_ATOMS: atom_id res chain seq x y z
N MET A 1 -8.79 -12.18 8.12
CA MET A 1 -7.48 -12.41 7.44
C MET A 1 -7.30 -11.37 6.34
N VAL A 2 -6.09 -11.17 5.77
CA VAL A 2 -5.77 -10.04 4.86
C VAL A 2 -6.83 -9.80 3.78
N TYR A 3 -7.31 -10.85 3.11
CA TYR A 3 -8.37 -10.73 2.09
C TYR A 3 -9.68 -10.12 2.61
N GLU A 4 -10.16 -10.54 3.78
CA GLU A 4 -11.39 -10.00 4.37
C GLU A 4 -11.23 -8.51 4.71
N GLY A 5 -10.02 -8.11 5.13
CA GLY A 5 -9.71 -6.70 5.39
C GLY A 5 -9.73 -5.87 4.11
N LEU A 6 -9.14 -6.37 3.02
CA LEU A 6 -9.18 -5.71 1.70
C LEU A 6 -10.62 -5.62 1.18
N ASP A 7 -11.40 -6.69 1.31
CA ASP A 7 -12.79 -6.75 0.86
C ASP A 7 -13.66 -5.75 1.63
N SER A 8 -13.50 -5.69 2.96
CA SER A 8 -14.20 -4.69 3.79
C SER A 8 -13.80 -3.26 3.42
N LEU A 9 -12.50 -2.99 3.20
CA LEU A 9 -12.04 -1.65 2.79
C LEU A 9 -12.57 -1.27 1.40
N ASN A 10 -12.66 -2.22 0.48
CA ASN A 10 -13.28 -2.00 -0.82
C ASN A 10 -14.78 -1.68 -0.67
N GLU A 11 -15.50 -2.41 0.19
CA GLU A 11 -16.91 -2.17 0.50
C GLU A 11 -17.14 -0.78 1.13
N PHE A 12 -16.19 -0.30 1.93
CA PHE A 12 -16.22 1.06 2.50
C PHE A 12 -15.81 2.16 1.50
N GLY A 13 -15.44 1.82 0.26
CA GLY A 13 -15.10 2.79 -0.79
C GLY A 13 -13.69 3.36 -0.69
N TYR A 14 -12.75 2.66 -0.05
CA TYR A 14 -11.34 3.05 -0.10
C TYR A 14 -10.73 2.68 -1.46
N GLY A 15 -9.85 3.53 -2.00
CA GLY A 15 -9.25 3.31 -3.32
C GLY A 15 -8.04 2.35 -3.31
N ALA A 16 -7.20 2.39 -2.28
CA ALA A 16 -5.98 1.59 -2.22
C ALA A 16 -5.50 1.34 -0.79
N VAL A 17 -4.63 0.34 -0.64
CA VAL A 17 -3.98 -0.05 0.62
C VAL A 17 -2.47 -0.07 0.43
N VAL A 18 -1.75 0.51 1.40
CA VAL A 18 -0.29 0.45 1.46
C VAL A 18 0.19 -0.28 2.70
N VAL A 19 1.28 -1.02 2.58
CA VAL A 19 1.93 -1.74 3.68
C VAL A 19 3.45 -1.65 3.58
N LEU A 20 4.12 -1.79 4.71
CA LEU A 20 5.57 -1.94 4.79
C LEU A 20 5.91 -3.38 5.17
N GLY A 21 6.65 -4.08 4.31
CA GLY A 21 7.10 -5.44 4.60
C GLY A 21 7.74 -6.16 3.42
N ASP A 22 7.79 -7.47 3.51
CA ASP A 22 8.46 -8.32 2.52
C ASP A 22 7.60 -8.51 1.26
N ALA A 23 8.14 -8.18 0.09
CA ALA A 23 7.44 -8.29 -1.18
C ALA A 23 7.01 -9.74 -1.50
N HIS A 24 7.83 -10.75 -1.20
CA HIS A 24 7.45 -12.15 -1.43
C HIS A 24 6.23 -12.56 -0.59
N TYR A 25 6.11 -12.01 0.63
CA TYR A 25 4.94 -12.26 1.46
C TYR A 25 3.68 -11.59 0.89
N TYR A 26 3.76 -10.32 0.49
CA TYR A 26 2.61 -9.51 0.10
C TYR A 26 2.16 -9.69 -1.35
N ASN A 27 3.04 -10.10 -2.27
CA ASN A 27 2.72 -10.31 -3.68
C ASN A 27 1.54 -11.27 -3.91
N ARG A 28 1.38 -12.28 -3.05
CA ARG A 28 0.27 -13.26 -3.16
C ARG A 28 -1.12 -12.65 -2.92
N PHE A 29 -1.18 -11.50 -2.27
CA PHE A 29 -2.42 -10.79 -1.99
C PHE A 29 -2.73 -9.70 -3.04
N GLY A 30 -1.94 -9.62 -4.12
CA GLY A 30 -2.13 -8.60 -5.17
C GLY A 30 -1.46 -7.25 -4.85
N PHE A 31 -0.54 -7.23 -3.89
CA PHE A 31 0.30 -6.05 -3.67
C PHE A 31 1.48 -6.04 -4.63
N GLU A 32 1.90 -4.84 -5.02
CA GLU A 32 3.06 -4.59 -5.86
C GLU A 32 3.94 -3.49 -5.23
N PRO A 33 5.23 -3.38 -5.62
CA PRO A 33 6.06 -2.28 -5.17
C PRO A 33 5.45 -0.92 -5.55
N ALA A 34 5.23 -0.06 -4.55
CA ALA A 34 4.61 1.26 -4.74
C ALA A 34 5.41 2.17 -5.69
N SER A 35 6.72 1.93 -5.80
CA SER A 35 7.61 2.61 -6.74
C SER A 35 7.18 2.46 -8.20
N ASN A 36 6.52 1.36 -8.56
CA ASN A 36 6.05 1.12 -9.93
C ASN A 36 4.93 2.09 -10.32
N HIS A 37 4.21 2.61 -9.32
CA HIS A 37 3.07 3.50 -9.48
C HIS A 37 3.42 4.97 -9.23
N GLY A 38 4.71 5.29 -8.99
CA GLY A 38 5.13 6.66 -8.63
C GLY A 38 4.67 7.09 -7.23
N VAL A 39 4.44 6.11 -6.35
CA VAL A 39 4.07 6.32 -4.96
C VAL A 39 5.28 6.04 -4.07
N HIS A 40 5.56 6.98 -3.16
CA HIS A 40 6.75 7.00 -2.33
C HIS A 40 6.39 6.87 -0.86
N CYS A 41 7.22 6.13 -0.13
CA CYS A 41 7.17 6.04 1.31
C CYS A 41 7.75 7.32 1.92
N GLN A 42 7.20 7.78 3.04
CA GLN A 42 7.79 8.86 3.81
C GLN A 42 9.18 8.54 4.36
N TRP A 43 9.55 7.25 4.47
CA TRP A 43 10.89 6.79 4.84
C TRP A 43 11.60 6.23 3.60
N PRO A 44 12.55 6.98 2.98
CA PRO A 44 13.21 6.56 1.76
C PRO A 44 13.94 5.21 1.88
N ASP A 45 14.51 4.93 3.04
CA ASP A 45 15.26 3.68 3.30
C ASP A 45 14.37 2.43 3.26
N LEU A 46 13.06 2.59 3.48
CA LEU A 46 12.08 1.51 3.48
C LEU A 46 11.31 1.40 2.16
N GLN A 47 11.64 2.21 1.16
CA GLN A 47 10.93 2.23 -0.12
C GLN A 47 10.86 0.85 -0.80
N ALA A 48 11.92 0.05 -0.70
CA ALA A 48 11.97 -1.29 -1.28
C ALA A 48 10.96 -2.28 -0.64
N HIS A 49 10.53 -1.98 0.58
CA HIS A 49 9.55 -2.75 1.34
C HIS A 49 8.15 -2.13 1.28
N PHE A 50 7.99 -1.03 0.53
CA PHE A 50 6.74 -0.31 0.45
C PHE A 50 5.85 -0.88 -0.66
N MET A 51 4.80 -1.57 -0.25
CA MET A 51 3.91 -2.34 -1.10
C MET A 51 2.54 -1.66 -1.18
N LEU A 52 1.90 -1.72 -2.34
CA LEU A 52 0.66 -1.05 -2.67
C LEU A 52 -0.30 -2.02 -3.37
N CYS A 53 -1.59 -1.97 -3.01
CA CYS A 53 -2.65 -2.75 -3.64
C CYS A 53 -3.86 -1.85 -3.89
N GLY A 54 -4.31 -1.77 -5.14
CA GLY A 54 -5.56 -1.09 -5.50
C GLY A 54 -6.77 -1.94 -5.14
N LEU A 55 -7.80 -1.33 -4.58
CA LEU A 55 -9.02 -2.03 -4.16
C LEU A 55 -10.05 -2.08 -5.28
N GLU A 56 -10.18 -0.99 -6.05
CA GLU A 56 -11.08 -0.92 -7.20
C GLU A 56 -10.41 -1.56 -8.43
N ASN A 57 -10.66 -2.85 -8.66
CA ASN A 57 -10.08 -3.64 -9.77
C ASN A 57 -8.54 -3.64 -9.83
N GLY A 58 -7.86 -3.33 -8.72
CA GLY A 58 -6.39 -3.17 -8.71
C GLY A 58 -5.91 -1.83 -9.27
N GLU A 59 -6.83 -0.90 -9.58
CA GLU A 59 -6.48 0.41 -10.11
C GLU A 59 -6.07 1.36 -8.98
N ILE A 60 -4.90 1.98 -9.13
CA ILE A 60 -4.40 3.05 -8.27
C ILE A 60 -4.82 4.44 -8.81
N GLY A 61 -5.35 4.49 -10.04
CA GLY A 61 -5.71 5.72 -10.73
C GLY A 61 -4.48 6.61 -11.02
N GLU A 62 -4.67 7.93 -10.94
CA GLU A 62 -3.59 8.92 -11.13
C GLU A 62 -2.89 9.32 -9.82
N HIS A 63 -3.15 8.60 -8.72
CA HIS A 63 -2.63 8.94 -7.40
C HIS A 63 -1.11 8.65 -7.32
N LYS A 64 -0.32 9.72 -7.29
CA LYS A 64 1.14 9.71 -7.21
C LYS A 64 1.63 10.63 -6.11
N GLY A 65 2.85 10.41 -5.62
CA GLY A 65 3.48 11.25 -4.61
C GLY A 65 3.85 10.50 -3.34
N SER A 66 3.96 11.21 -2.22
CA SER A 66 4.40 10.64 -0.94
C SER A 66 3.21 10.26 -0.06
N VAL A 67 3.24 9.05 0.49
CA VAL A 67 2.27 8.59 1.48
C VAL A 67 2.86 8.77 2.87
N THR A 68 2.17 9.59 3.67
CA THR A 68 2.52 9.85 5.07
C THR A 68 1.66 9.00 5.99
N TYR A 69 2.29 8.30 6.94
CA TYR A 69 1.56 7.61 8.00
C TYR A 69 1.23 8.58 9.13
N SER A 70 0.33 8.17 10.03
CA SER A 70 0.07 8.90 11.27
C SER A 70 1.34 8.97 12.12
N ALA A 71 1.51 10.05 12.88
CA ALA A 71 2.67 10.30 13.73
C ALA A 71 2.95 9.18 14.76
N HIS A 72 1.96 8.34 15.08
CA HIS A 72 2.16 7.16 15.91
C HIS A 72 3.10 6.11 15.29
N PHE A 73 3.29 6.15 13.98
CA PHE A 73 4.22 5.30 13.26
C PHE A 73 5.64 5.90 13.17
N ASP A 74 5.86 7.13 13.64
CA ASP A 74 7.18 7.77 13.64
C ASP A 74 8.06 7.34 14.82
N SER A 75 7.53 6.53 15.73
CA SER A 75 8.27 6.00 16.90
C SER A 75 9.06 4.71 16.60
N VAL A 76 9.28 4.41 15.33
CA VAL A 76 10.07 3.24 14.87
C VAL A 76 11.57 3.46 15.00
#